data_AF-A0A7S0NJ71-F1
#
_entry.id   AF-A0A7S0NJ71-F1
#
_cell.length_a   1.000
_cell.length_b   1.000
_cell.length_c   1.000
_cell.angle_alpha   90.00
_cell.angle_beta   90.00
_cell.angle_gamma   90.00
#
_symmetry.space_group_name_H-M   'P 1'
#
loop_
_entity.id
_entity.type
_entity.pdbx_description
1 polymer ?
#
loop_
_entity_poly.entity_id
_entity_poly.type
_entity_poly.pdbx_seq_one_letter_code
_entity_poly.pdbx_strand_id
1 'polypeptide(L)'
;ERWPDASALASATREEVNEAWAGLGYYRRAGFLLDGARRVTSSGGGFPNDAKGLASVPGVGPYTAAAIASIAFDEPVAAVDGNVIRVCTRLAAVTGGGDAAKPSSDASKAVRACADWLIGSTRPGDFNQAMMELGATVCTPKAPACGTCPLRSGCAGAALELAGGGFKVTDLPEKEKKPEKREERVAVRVVERKGGRDGDP
;
A
#
# COMPACT_ATOMS: atom_id res chain seq x y z
N GLU A 1 -21.74 1.90 -3.34
CA GLU A 1 -23.20 1.74 -3.47
C GLU A 1 -23.82 0.95 -2.32
N ARG A 2 -23.44 -0.32 -2.06
CA ARG A 2 -24.01 -1.14 -0.96
C ARG A 2 -23.87 -0.53 0.45
N TRP A 3 -22.74 0.12 0.75
CA TRP A 3 -22.52 0.87 1.99
C TRP A 3 -22.04 2.29 1.63
N PRO A 4 -22.93 3.31 1.68
CA PRO A 4 -22.59 4.67 1.27
C PRO A 4 -21.72 5.41 2.29
N ASP A 5 -21.74 4.99 3.56
CA ASP A 5 -20.97 5.61 4.64
C ASP A 5 -20.44 4.55 5.63
N ALA A 6 -19.61 5.01 6.58
CA ALA A 6 -18.99 4.14 7.58
C ALA A 6 -20.02 3.52 8.55
N SER A 7 -21.13 4.19 8.85
CA SER A 7 -22.20 3.67 9.71
C SER A 7 -22.93 2.51 9.05
N ALA A 8 -23.26 2.65 7.76
CA ALA A 8 -23.87 1.59 6.97
C ALA A 8 -22.96 0.35 6.92
N LEU A 9 -21.64 0.54 6.73
CA LEU A 9 -20.69 -0.57 6.77
C LEU A 9 -20.57 -1.17 8.16
N ALA A 10 -20.54 -0.36 9.23
CA ALA A 10 -20.41 -0.83 10.60
C ALA A 10 -21.57 -1.74 11.05
N SER A 11 -22.76 -1.50 10.51
CA SER A 11 -23.97 -2.32 10.73
C SER A 11 -23.98 -3.65 9.95
N ALA A 12 -23.09 -3.84 8.98
CA ALA A 12 -23.03 -5.06 8.18
C ALA A 12 -22.49 -6.26 8.99
N THR A 13 -22.86 -7.45 8.55
CA THR A 13 -22.31 -8.72 9.02
C THR A 13 -20.95 -9.01 8.36
N ARG A 14 -20.14 -9.91 8.98
CA ARG A 14 -18.86 -10.32 8.37
C ARG A 14 -19.11 -11.08 7.07
N GLU A 15 -20.19 -11.85 7.01
CA GLU A 15 -20.60 -12.66 5.88
C GLU A 15 -20.89 -11.79 4.67
N GLU A 16 -21.71 -10.73 4.82
CA GLU A 16 -22.01 -9.78 3.74
C GLU A 16 -20.77 -9.06 3.23
N VAL A 17 -19.87 -8.65 4.13
CA VAL A 17 -18.61 -7.99 3.77
C VAL A 17 -17.69 -8.97 3.03
N ASN A 18 -17.60 -10.22 3.47
CA ASN A 18 -16.78 -11.24 2.79
C ASN A 18 -17.34 -11.61 1.41
N GLU A 19 -18.66 -11.69 1.29
CA GLU A 19 -19.34 -11.92 0.02
C GLU A 19 -19.03 -10.80 -0.97
N ALA A 20 -19.16 -9.54 -0.55
CA ALA A 20 -18.80 -8.38 -1.38
C ALA A 20 -17.30 -8.32 -1.72
N TRP A 21 -16.44 -8.89 -0.86
CA TRP A 21 -14.99 -8.94 -1.06
C TRP A 21 -14.53 -10.16 -1.88
N ALA A 22 -15.44 -11.05 -2.29
CA ALA A 22 -15.10 -12.29 -2.95
C ALA A 22 -14.29 -12.04 -4.24
N GLY A 23 -13.18 -12.78 -4.38
CA GLY A 23 -12.28 -12.67 -5.54
C GLY A 23 -11.14 -11.65 -5.39
N LEU A 24 -11.18 -10.72 -4.41
CA LEU A 24 -10.12 -9.71 -4.22
C LEU A 24 -8.89 -10.21 -3.44
N GLY A 25 -8.99 -11.40 -2.84
CA GLY A 25 -7.94 -11.98 -2.00
C GLY A 25 -7.66 -11.19 -0.71
N TYR A 26 -6.77 -11.72 0.14
CA TYR A 26 -6.45 -11.15 1.45
C TYR A 26 -7.69 -10.76 2.28
N TYR A 27 -8.63 -11.70 2.47
CA TYR A 27 -9.92 -11.51 3.17
C TYR A 27 -9.80 -10.88 4.57
N ARG A 28 -8.64 -11.01 5.23
CA ARG A 28 -8.37 -10.30 6.49
C ARG A 28 -8.57 -8.78 6.36
N ARG A 29 -8.30 -8.19 5.18
CA ARG A 29 -8.55 -6.76 4.91
C ARG A 29 -10.04 -6.42 4.98
N ALA A 30 -10.92 -7.29 4.49
CA ALA A 30 -12.36 -7.09 4.55
C ALA A 30 -12.83 -7.06 6.02
N GLY A 31 -12.35 -8.02 6.82
CA GLY A 31 -12.62 -8.07 8.26
C GLY A 31 -12.12 -6.82 8.99
N PHE A 32 -10.89 -6.38 8.72
CA PHE A 32 -10.37 -5.16 9.33
C PHE A 32 -11.08 -3.89 8.88
N LEU A 33 -11.55 -3.81 7.63
CA LEU A 33 -12.31 -2.67 7.14
C LEU A 33 -13.63 -2.53 7.92
N LEU A 34 -14.33 -3.65 8.15
CA LEU A 34 -15.54 -3.68 8.97
C LEU A 34 -15.25 -3.29 10.43
N ASP A 35 -14.19 -3.85 11.02
CA ASP A 35 -13.79 -3.55 12.40
C ASP A 35 -13.35 -2.08 12.53
N GLY A 36 -12.69 -1.53 11.51
CA GLY A 36 -12.33 -0.12 11.41
C GLY A 36 -13.54 0.79 11.32
N ALA A 37 -14.52 0.46 10.48
CA ALA A 37 -15.78 1.21 10.39
C ALA A 37 -16.49 1.26 11.75
N ARG A 38 -16.64 0.10 12.43
CA ARG A 38 -17.22 0.02 13.77
C ARG A 38 -16.44 0.81 14.81
N ARG A 39 -15.10 0.80 14.73
CA ARG A 39 -14.25 1.57 15.64
C ARG A 39 -14.51 3.07 15.48
N VAL A 40 -14.58 3.55 14.25
CA VAL A 40 -14.80 4.98 13.97
C VAL A 40 -16.21 5.41 14.34
N THR A 41 -17.24 4.60 14.08
CA THR A 41 -18.63 4.96 14.39
C THR A 41 -18.95 4.90 15.88
N SER A 42 -18.28 4.01 16.64
CA SER A 42 -18.44 3.90 18.09
C SER A 42 -17.66 4.96 18.87
N SER A 43 -16.65 5.58 18.27
CA SER A 43 -15.90 6.66 18.91
C SER A 43 -16.65 7.97 18.69
N GLY A 44 -17.29 8.48 19.74
CA GLY A 44 -18.05 9.75 19.70
C GLY A 44 -17.22 11.00 19.34
N GLY A 45 -15.94 10.84 19.01
CA GLY A 45 -15.02 11.90 18.55
C GLY A 45 -14.91 12.07 17.04
N GLY A 46 -15.69 11.32 16.24
CA GLY A 46 -15.71 11.44 14.78
C GLY A 46 -14.57 10.68 14.07
N PHE A 47 -14.54 10.79 12.73
CA PHE A 47 -13.53 10.14 11.89
C PHE A 47 -12.16 10.80 12.11
N PRO A 48 -11.09 10.05 12.48
CA PRO A 48 -9.77 10.62 12.66
C PRO A 48 -9.27 11.30 11.38
N ASN A 49 -8.81 12.53 11.51
CA ASN A 49 -8.39 13.37 10.38
C ASN A 49 -6.86 13.57 10.30
N ASP A 50 -6.10 12.91 11.18
CA ASP A 50 -4.65 12.90 11.15
C ASP A 50 -4.10 11.46 11.10
N ALA A 51 -2.87 11.30 10.60
CA ALA A 51 -2.23 10.01 10.44
C ALA A 51 -2.04 9.30 11.78
N LYS A 52 -1.81 10.06 12.86
CA LYS A 52 -1.66 9.52 14.21
C LYS A 52 -2.95 8.85 14.70
N GLY A 53 -4.08 9.51 14.55
CA GLY A 53 -5.39 8.99 14.92
C GLY A 53 -5.81 7.85 14.01
N LEU A 54 -5.58 7.98 12.70
CA LEU A 54 -5.86 6.95 11.71
C LEU A 54 -5.08 5.66 11.99
N ALA A 55 -3.82 5.74 12.42
CA ALA A 55 -3.01 4.58 12.77
C ALA A 55 -3.56 3.76 13.96
N SER A 56 -4.51 4.31 14.72
CA SER A 56 -5.20 3.58 15.80
C SER A 56 -6.41 2.76 15.31
N VAL A 57 -6.81 2.93 14.04
CA VAL A 57 -7.95 2.22 13.44
C VAL A 57 -7.51 0.81 13.01
N PRO A 58 -8.26 -0.25 13.37
CA PRO A 58 -7.96 -1.61 12.93
C PRO A 58 -7.71 -1.73 11.41
N GLY A 59 -6.59 -2.35 11.05
CA GLY A 59 -6.17 -2.53 9.65
C GLY A 59 -5.55 -1.32 8.96
N VAL A 60 -5.49 -0.17 9.62
CA VAL A 60 -4.84 1.03 9.09
C VAL A 60 -3.38 1.06 9.53
N GLY A 61 -2.49 0.62 8.63
CA GLY A 61 -1.04 0.72 8.83
C GLY A 61 -0.48 2.11 8.49
N PRO A 62 0.83 2.34 8.68
CA PRO A 62 1.46 3.65 8.47
C PRO A 62 1.23 4.24 7.08
N TYR A 63 1.31 3.41 6.03
CA TYR A 63 1.02 3.83 4.66
C TYR A 63 -0.43 4.31 4.50
N THR A 64 -1.40 3.48 4.91
CA THR A 64 -2.82 3.80 4.77
C THR A 64 -3.20 5.03 5.59
N ALA A 65 -2.65 5.18 6.80
CA ALA A 65 -2.84 6.36 7.63
C ALA A 65 -2.36 7.62 6.92
N ALA A 66 -1.12 7.63 6.43
CA ALA A 66 -0.56 8.77 5.71
C ALA A 66 -1.31 9.07 4.41
N ALA A 67 -1.72 8.03 3.66
CA ALA A 67 -2.49 8.19 2.44
C ALA A 67 -3.86 8.85 2.70
N ILE A 68 -4.62 8.35 3.67
CA ILE A 68 -5.92 8.94 4.03
C ILE A 68 -5.72 10.37 4.55
N ALA A 69 -4.77 10.57 5.47
CA ALA A 69 -4.53 11.88 6.08
C ALA A 69 -4.16 12.96 5.05
N SER A 70 -3.25 12.64 4.13
CA SER A 70 -2.83 13.60 3.10
C SER A 70 -3.89 13.83 2.02
N ILE A 71 -4.61 12.79 1.59
CA ILE A 71 -5.56 12.88 0.47
C ILE A 71 -6.89 13.47 0.91
N ALA A 72 -7.40 13.07 2.07
CA ALA A 72 -8.72 13.49 2.54
C ALA A 72 -8.68 14.71 3.48
N PHE A 73 -7.53 14.98 4.12
CA PHE A 73 -7.41 15.98 5.18
C PHE A 73 -6.21 16.92 5.02
N ASP A 74 -5.51 16.88 3.88
CA ASP A 74 -4.37 17.74 3.57
C ASP A 74 -3.23 17.72 4.60
N GLU A 75 -3.09 16.65 5.40
CA GLU A 75 -1.95 16.52 6.30
C GLU A 75 -0.67 16.31 5.47
N PRO A 76 0.41 17.09 5.70
CA PRO A 76 1.66 16.98 4.96
C PRO A 76 2.50 15.79 5.46
N VAL A 77 2.00 14.58 5.22
CA VAL A 77 2.63 13.31 5.62
C VAL A 77 2.84 12.41 4.41
N ALA A 78 4.07 11.94 4.20
CA ALA A 78 4.41 11.12 3.05
C ALA A 78 3.79 9.72 3.14
N ALA A 79 3.07 9.31 2.10
CA ALA A 79 2.51 7.96 1.96
C ALA A 79 3.48 7.08 1.17
N VAL A 80 4.20 6.20 1.88
CA VAL A 80 5.27 5.38 1.28
C VAL A 80 4.77 3.95 1.03
N ASP A 81 4.42 3.66 -0.23
CA ASP A 81 4.10 2.30 -0.72
C ASP A 81 5.28 1.67 -1.49
N GLY A 82 5.07 0.49 -2.08
CA GLY A 82 6.09 -0.16 -2.91
C GLY A 82 6.50 0.61 -4.17
N ASN A 83 5.63 1.50 -4.67
CA ASN A 83 5.95 2.38 -5.79
C ASN A 83 6.85 3.52 -5.35
N VAL A 84 6.47 4.20 -4.27
CA VAL A 84 7.23 5.31 -3.67
C VAL A 84 8.59 4.83 -3.15
N ILE A 85 8.66 3.64 -2.53
CA ILE A 85 9.95 3.02 -2.16
C ILE A 85 10.88 2.97 -3.37
N ARG A 86 10.42 2.39 -4.48
CA ARG A 86 11.25 2.27 -5.70
C ARG A 86 11.63 3.63 -6.28
N VAL A 87 10.70 4.58 -6.35
CA VAL A 87 10.97 5.94 -6.85
C VAL A 87 12.04 6.61 -5.99
N CYS A 88 11.86 6.65 -4.68
CA CYS A 88 12.79 7.31 -3.75
C CYS A 88 14.16 6.62 -3.70
N THR A 89 14.21 5.28 -3.69
CA THR A 89 15.49 4.55 -3.73
C THR A 89 16.28 4.90 -4.99
N ARG A 90 15.62 4.98 -6.16
CA ARG A 90 16.28 5.36 -7.43
C ARG A 90 16.66 6.84 -7.47
N LEU A 91 15.76 7.71 -7.01
CA LEU A 91 15.97 9.16 -7.00
C LEU A 91 17.19 9.53 -6.16
N ALA A 92 17.29 8.96 -4.96
CA ALA A 92 18.39 9.22 -4.02
C ALA A 92 19.58 8.24 -4.18
N ALA A 93 19.54 7.33 -5.16
CA ALA A 93 20.54 6.27 -5.37
C ALA A 93 20.90 5.52 -4.07
N VAL A 94 19.89 5.09 -3.33
CA VAL A 94 20.07 4.38 -2.05
C VAL A 94 20.59 2.97 -2.32
N THR A 95 21.85 2.73 -2.01
CA THR A 95 22.54 1.43 -2.10
C THR A 95 22.90 0.90 -0.71
N GLY A 96 22.84 -0.42 -0.51
CA GLY A 96 23.09 -1.05 0.78
C GLY A 96 22.03 -0.73 1.84
N GLY A 97 22.31 -1.04 3.10
CA GLY A 97 21.41 -0.74 4.23
C GLY A 97 20.19 -1.67 4.37
N GLY A 98 20.14 -2.77 3.61
CA GLY A 98 19.12 -3.81 3.68
C GLY A 98 17.91 -3.59 2.76
N ASP A 99 16.90 -4.45 2.87
CA ASP A 99 15.67 -4.34 2.07
C ASP A 99 14.90 -3.05 2.42
N ALA A 100 14.75 -2.14 1.45
CA ALA A 100 14.03 -0.88 1.62
C ALA A 100 12.54 -1.05 1.98
N ALA A 101 11.95 -2.23 1.77
CA ALA A 101 10.60 -2.56 2.20
C ALA A 101 10.50 -3.02 3.66
N LYS A 102 11.62 -3.26 4.35
CA LYS A 102 11.64 -3.61 5.78
C LYS A 102 11.74 -2.35 6.63
N PRO A 103 10.75 -2.03 7.48
CA PRO A 103 10.71 -0.76 8.22
C PRO A 103 11.90 -0.49 9.16
N SER A 104 12.65 -1.52 9.55
CA SER A 104 13.83 -1.39 10.42
C SER A 104 15.14 -1.18 9.67
N SER A 105 15.16 -1.33 8.33
CA SER A 105 16.38 -1.24 7.52
C SER A 105 16.82 0.20 7.35
N ASP A 106 18.13 0.43 7.20
CA ASP A 106 18.66 1.77 6.95
C ASP A 106 18.23 2.30 5.57
N ALA A 107 18.06 1.39 4.59
CA ALA A 107 17.48 1.73 3.30
C ALA A 107 16.05 2.28 3.43
N SER A 108 15.21 1.69 4.30
CA SER A 108 13.84 2.18 4.52
C SER A 108 13.81 3.57 5.17
N LYS A 109 14.77 3.86 6.07
CA LYS A 109 14.93 5.19 6.68
C LYS A 109 15.35 6.23 5.65
N ALA A 110 16.30 5.89 4.77
CA ALA A 110 16.72 6.77 3.67
C ALA A 110 15.57 7.05 2.70
N VAL A 111 14.78 6.03 2.34
CA VAL A 111 13.57 6.19 1.53
C VAL A 111 12.57 7.12 2.21
N ARG A 112 12.32 6.93 3.51
CA ARG A 112 11.41 7.79 4.28
C ARG A 112 11.89 9.24 4.30
N ALA A 113 13.17 9.47 4.56
CA ALA A 113 13.77 10.80 4.55
C ALA A 113 13.64 11.49 3.17
N CYS A 114 13.84 10.74 2.08
CA CYS A 114 13.63 11.24 0.73
C CYS A 114 12.16 11.64 0.50
N ALA A 115 11.20 10.80 0.89
CA ALA A 115 9.78 11.09 0.74
C ALA A 115 9.34 12.30 1.59
N ASP A 116 9.81 12.38 2.84
CA ASP A 116 9.53 13.50 3.75
C ASP A 116 10.17 14.82 3.29
N TRP A 117 11.31 14.76 2.61
CA TRP A 117 11.93 15.95 2.03
C TRP A 117 11.19 16.45 0.78
N LEU A 118 10.68 15.52 -0.04
CA LEU A 118 9.94 15.86 -1.25
C LEU A 118 8.53 16.37 -0.98
N ILE A 119 7.86 15.83 0.05
CA ILE A 119 6.49 16.23 0.36
C ILE A 119 6.49 17.66 0.91
N GLY A 120 5.98 18.59 0.09
CA GLY A 120 5.73 19.96 0.52
C GLY A 120 4.46 20.07 1.35
N SER A 121 4.23 21.27 1.91
CA SER A 121 2.97 21.61 2.60
C SER A 121 1.82 21.94 1.64
N THR A 122 2.10 22.12 0.35
CA THR A 122 1.09 22.47 -0.65
C THR A 122 0.60 21.22 -1.37
N ARG A 123 -0.71 20.94 -1.28
CA ARG A 123 -1.39 19.82 -1.95
C ARG A 123 -0.71 18.45 -1.67
N PRO A 124 -0.52 18.06 -0.39
CA PRO A 124 0.19 16.82 -0.05
C PRO A 124 -0.52 15.56 -0.55
N GLY A 125 -1.86 15.57 -0.64
CA GLY A 125 -2.64 14.49 -1.24
C GLY A 125 -2.30 14.26 -2.71
N ASP A 126 -2.29 15.32 -3.52
CA ASP A 126 -1.93 15.26 -4.94
C ASP A 126 -0.47 14.81 -5.13
N PHE A 127 0.43 15.29 -4.27
CA PHE A 127 1.82 14.85 -4.28
C PHE A 127 1.95 13.34 -4.06
N ASN A 128 1.29 12.80 -3.03
CA ASN A 128 1.33 11.37 -2.73
C ASN A 128 0.73 10.53 -3.88
N GLN A 129 -0.39 10.98 -4.46
CA GLN A 129 -0.98 10.34 -5.64
C GLN A 129 -0.04 10.39 -6.85
N ALA A 130 0.58 11.54 -7.12
CA ALA A 130 1.53 11.69 -8.23
C ALA A 130 2.77 10.79 -8.05
N MET A 131 3.28 10.63 -6.83
CA MET A 131 4.42 9.75 -6.55
C MET A 131 4.07 8.26 -6.74
N MET A 132 2.88 7.85 -6.30
CA MET A 132 2.36 6.50 -6.54
C MET A 132 2.19 6.23 -8.05
N GLU A 133 1.55 7.16 -8.76
CA GLU A 133 1.31 7.07 -10.20
C GLU A 133 2.62 7.05 -10.99
N LEU A 134 3.58 7.91 -10.63
CA LEU A 134 4.92 7.94 -11.24
C LEU A 134 5.59 6.59 -11.12
N GLY A 135 5.55 5.95 -9.94
CA GLY A 135 6.09 4.61 -9.77
C GLY A 135 5.33 3.57 -10.61
N ALA A 136 4.01 3.66 -10.66
CA ALA A 136 3.17 2.71 -11.38
C ALA A 136 3.39 2.74 -12.90
N THR A 137 3.51 3.92 -13.51
CA THR A 137 3.47 4.08 -14.98
C THR A 137 4.78 4.47 -15.62
N VAL A 138 5.66 5.18 -14.92
CA VAL A 138 6.91 5.71 -15.49
C VAL A 138 8.13 5.02 -14.89
N CYS A 139 8.32 5.11 -13.58
CA CYS A 139 9.44 4.51 -12.86
C CYS A 139 9.16 3.03 -12.56
N THR A 140 8.85 2.24 -13.58
CA THR A 140 8.42 0.84 -13.44
C THR A 140 9.55 -0.09 -12.99
N PRO A 141 9.25 -1.29 -12.45
CA PRO A 141 10.29 -2.19 -11.92
C PRO A 141 11.37 -2.61 -12.92
N LYS A 142 10.98 -2.94 -14.16
CA LYS A 142 11.89 -3.58 -15.14
C LYS A 142 12.36 -2.67 -16.27
N ALA A 143 11.50 -1.76 -16.74
CA ALA A 143 11.78 -0.91 -17.90
C ALA A 143 11.25 0.50 -17.61
N PRO A 144 11.89 1.25 -16.69
CA PRO A 144 11.44 2.59 -16.37
C PRO A 144 11.64 3.52 -17.57
N ALA A 145 10.64 4.36 -17.84
CA ALA A 145 10.68 5.36 -18.91
C ALA A 145 11.47 6.60 -18.44
N CYS A 146 12.76 6.41 -18.09
CA CYS A 146 13.61 7.47 -17.54
C CYS A 146 13.69 8.69 -18.46
N GLY A 147 13.62 8.51 -19.78
CA GLY A 147 13.67 9.60 -20.77
C GLY A 147 12.50 10.58 -20.67
N THR A 148 11.32 10.13 -20.21
CA THR A 148 10.12 10.97 -20.04
C THR A 148 9.80 11.23 -18.57
N CYS A 149 10.67 10.80 -17.66
CA CYS A 149 10.43 10.95 -16.23
C CYS A 149 10.60 12.42 -15.80
N PRO A 150 9.60 13.04 -15.15
CA PRO A 150 9.68 14.43 -14.72
C PRO A 150 10.77 14.68 -13.68
N LEU A 151 11.20 13.64 -12.95
CA LEU A 151 12.26 13.74 -11.95
C LEU A 151 13.65 13.40 -12.51
N ARG A 152 13.80 13.14 -13.81
CA ARG A 152 15.05 12.64 -14.39
C ARG A 152 16.26 13.53 -14.09
N SER A 153 16.09 14.86 -14.16
CA SER A 153 17.17 15.82 -13.94
C SER A 153 17.73 15.80 -12.52
N GLY A 154 16.90 15.48 -11.53
CA GLY A 154 17.29 15.34 -10.12
C GLY A 154 17.52 13.90 -9.67
N CYS A 155 17.45 12.92 -10.57
CA CYS A 155 17.53 11.50 -10.21
C CYS A 155 18.98 11.01 -10.21
N ALA A 156 19.53 10.78 -9.02
CA ALA A 156 20.90 10.29 -8.85
C ALA A 156 21.09 8.92 -9.53
N GLY A 157 20.13 8.00 -9.44
CA GLY A 157 20.21 6.71 -10.11
C GLY A 157 20.27 6.83 -11.64
N ALA A 158 19.50 7.75 -12.23
CA ALA A 158 19.55 8.00 -13.67
C ALA A 158 20.87 8.68 -14.09
N ALA A 159 21.41 9.57 -13.26
CA ALA A 159 22.70 10.21 -13.48
C ALA A 159 23.86 9.19 -13.43
N LEU A 160 23.83 8.26 -12.47
CA LEU A 160 24.81 7.18 -12.34
C LEU A 160 24.78 6.23 -13.54
N GLU A 161 23.59 5.81 -14.00
CA GLU A 161 23.47 4.96 -15.18
C GLU A 161 23.99 5.68 -16.44
N LEU A 162 23.73 6.99 -16.58
CA LEU A 162 24.24 7.79 -17.70
C LEU A 162 25.76 7.98 -17.66
N ALA A 163 26.36 8.10 -16.47
CA ALA A 163 27.80 8.23 -16.29
C ALA A 163 28.59 6.96 -16.70
N GLY A 164 27.91 5.83 -16.88
CA GLY A 164 28.51 4.55 -17.21
C GLY A 164 29.01 3.79 -15.98
N GLY A 165 29.85 2.78 -16.19
CA GLY A 165 30.37 1.95 -15.08
C GLY A 165 29.52 0.73 -14.71
N GLY A 166 28.51 0.40 -15.53
CA GLY A 166 27.75 -0.85 -15.42
C GLY A 166 26.58 -0.82 -14.43
N PHE A 167 26.41 0.24 -13.65
CA PHE A 167 25.24 0.47 -12.81
C PHE A 167 23.98 0.66 -13.65
N LYS A 168 22.87 0.04 -13.26
CA LYS A 168 21.55 0.28 -13.84
C LYS A 168 20.59 0.77 -12.76
N VAL A 169 19.73 1.72 -13.09
CA VAL A 169 18.66 2.20 -12.20
C VAL A 169 17.73 1.04 -11.76
N THR A 170 17.64 -0.02 -12.57
CA THR A 170 16.87 -1.23 -12.27
C THR A 170 17.50 -2.15 -11.24
N ASP A 171 18.77 -1.93 -10.89
CA ASP A 171 19.43 -2.62 -9.78
C ASP A 171 18.83 -2.17 -8.43
N LEU A 172 18.15 -1.02 -8.44
CA LEU A 172 17.42 -0.47 -7.29
C LEU A 172 15.89 -0.66 -7.41
N PRO A 173 15.20 -0.93 -6.28
CA PRO A 173 15.78 -1.24 -4.97
C PRO A 173 16.43 -2.61 -4.93
N GLU A 174 17.50 -2.71 -4.13
CA GLU A 174 18.12 -3.98 -3.79
C GLU A 174 17.08 -4.87 -3.10
N LYS A 175 16.99 -6.13 -3.55
CA LYS A 175 16.04 -7.10 -3.00
C LYS A 175 16.79 -8.22 -2.33
N GLU A 176 16.33 -8.58 -1.13
CA GLU A 176 16.76 -9.81 -0.51
C GLU A 176 16.22 -11.03 -1.28
N LYS A 177 16.97 -12.13 -1.23
CA LYS A 177 16.50 -13.42 -1.73
C LYS A 177 15.26 -13.84 -0.94
N LYS A 178 14.15 -14.04 -1.64
CA LYS A 178 12.94 -14.61 -1.04
C LYS A 178 13.17 -16.08 -0.68
N PRO A 179 12.65 -16.56 0.46
CA PRO A 179 12.67 -17.99 0.78
C PRO A 179 11.89 -18.78 -0.27
N GLU A 180 12.27 -20.05 -0.46
CA GLU A 180 11.57 -20.94 -1.38
C GLU A 180 10.12 -21.15 -0.96
N LYS A 181 9.23 -21.28 -1.95
CA LYS A 181 7.81 -21.53 -1.71
C LYS A 181 7.66 -22.96 -1.18
N ARG A 182 6.88 -23.12 -0.11
CA ARG A 182 6.47 -24.44 0.38
C ARG A 182 5.41 -25.02 -0.55
N GLU A 183 5.62 -26.25 -1.00
CA GLU A 183 4.59 -27.02 -1.70
C GLU A 183 3.71 -27.76 -0.69
N GLU A 184 2.40 -27.65 -0.85
CA GLU A 184 1.42 -28.36 -0.05
C GLU A 184 0.47 -29.15 -0.96
N ARG A 185 0.25 -30.42 -0.65
CA ARG A 185 -0.71 -31.28 -1.37
C ARG A 185 -2.01 -31.30 -0.58
N VAL A 186 -3.10 -30.85 -1.22
CA VAL A 186 -4.43 -30.77 -0.61
C VAL A 186 -5.39 -31.62 -1.45
N ALA A 187 -6.09 -32.56 -0.81
CA ALA A 187 -7.16 -33.34 -1.43
C ALA A 187 -8.51 -32.76 -0.98
N VAL A 188 -9.37 -32.43 -1.94
CA VAL A 188 -10.72 -31.89 -1.69
C VAL A 188 -11.74 -32.89 -2.21
N ARG A 189 -12.74 -33.23 -1.39
CA ARG A 189 -13.88 -34.07 -1.79
C ARG A 189 -15.17 -33.29 -1.58
N VAL A 190 -15.98 -33.20 -2.62
CA VAL A 190 -17.34 -32.66 -2.54
C VAL A 190 -18.28 -33.84 -2.24
N VAL A 191 -19.11 -33.70 -1.22
CA VAL A 191 -20.13 -34.69 -0.87
C VAL A 191 -21.50 -34.02 -1.00
N GLU A 192 -22.30 -34.53 -1.93
CA GLU A 192 -23.67 -34.09 -2.14
C GLU A 192 -24.63 -35.10 -1.52
N ARG A 193 -25.56 -34.63 -0.70
CA ARG A 193 -26.60 -35.47 -0.09
C ARG A 193 -27.81 -35.52 -1.02
N LYS A 194 -28.13 -36.69 -1.58
CA LYS A 194 -29.42 -36.89 -2.26
C LYS A 194 -30.56 -36.91 -1.23
N GLY A 195 -31.40 -35.88 -1.25
CA GLY A 195 -32.66 -35.79 -0.48
C GLY A 195 -32.57 -34.97 0.81
N GLY A 196 -32.77 -33.66 0.71
CA GLY A 196 -33.25 -32.80 1.80
C GLY A 196 -34.72 -32.46 1.51
N ARG A 197 -35.61 -32.75 2.46
CA ARG A 197 -37.07 -32.76 2.29
C ARG A 197 -37.61 -31.39 1.88
N ASP A 198 -38.30 -31.34 0.75
CA ASP A 198 -39.43 -30.45 0.56
C ASP A 198 -40.56 -30.98 1.46
N GLY A 199 -40.96 -30.20 2.45
CA GLY A 199 -42.24 -30.37 3.13
C GLY A 199 -42.28 -31.27 4.38
N ASP A 200 -43.09 -30.78 5.32
CA ASP A 200 -43.79 -31.45 6.41
C ASP A 200 -43.12 -31.69 7.76
N PRO A 201 -43.91 -31.56 8.84
CA PRO A 201 -45.24 -32.17 9.00
C PRO A 201 -46.45 -31.34 8.56
#